data_AF-A0A830E3T3-F1
#
_entry.id   AF-A0A830E3T3-F1
#
_cell.length_a   1.000
_cell.length_b   1.000
_cell.length_c   1.000
_cell.angle_alpha   90.00
_cell.angle_beta   90.00
_cell.angle_gamma   90.00
#
_symmetry.space_group_name_H-M   'P 1'
#
loop_
_entity.id
_entity.type
_entity.pdbx_description
1 polymer ?
#
loop_
_entity_poly.entity_id
_entity_poly.type
_entity_poly.pdbx_seq_one_letter_code
_entity_poly.pdbx_strand_id
1 'polypeptide(L)'
;MVRPQYLVVMVTLMALLGIALVLHAQQTQLPIYVPAVNVSITALSANGMPLAKYAIVSLSCAGYNVSNIGSVSTVIPIPSTGSITCRAYAYSFGMYSNKTVVLTAGENGETVSVTLVIPVSGYYMPGIGFVPVGTLIVITIVIIIIIILIIIGLIEYARWRRERLARLIRPPE
;
A
#
# COMPACT_ATOMS: atom_id res chain seq x y z
N MET A 1 -2.82 -77.57 29.95
CA MET A 1 -1.35 -77.59 29.71
C MET A 1 -1.07 -76.91 28.38
N VAL A 2 -0.60 -75.66 28.40
CA VAL A 2 -0.21 -74.94 27.17
C VAL A 2 1.18 -75.43 26.77
N ARG A 3 1.35 -75.97 25.56
CA ARG A 3 2.66 -76.42 25.06
C ARG A 3 3.64 -75.23 25.00
N PRO A 4 4.89 -75.37 25.46
CA PRO A 4 5.87 -74.28 25.55
C PRO A 4 6.16 -73.59 24.21
N GLN A 5 5.89 -74.26 23.09
CA GLN A 5 6.05 -73.73 21.73
C GLN A 5 5.10 -72.54 21.44
N TYR A 6 3.88 -72.52 21.99
CA TYR A 6 2.94 -71.41 21.78
C TYR A 6 3.35 -70.14 22.52
N LEU A 7 4.05 -70.30 23.65
CA LEU A 7 4.52 -69.17 24.46
C LEU A 7 5.65 -68.43 23.73
N VAL A 8 6.56 -69.17 23.08
CA VAL A 8 7.64 -68.59 22.26
C VAL A 8 7.10 -67.85 21.03
N VAL A 9 6.09 -68.41 20.36
CA VAL A 9 5.45 -67.77 19.19
C VAL A 9 4.72 -66.48 19.59
N MET A 10 4.01 -66.47 20.73
CA MET A 10 3.33 -65.26 21.21
C MET A 10 4.31 -64.14 21.60
N VAL A 11 5.42 -64.49 22.25
CA VAL A 11 6.46 -63.50 22.64
C VAL A 11 7.14 -62.91 21.41
N THR A 12 7.45 -63.74 20.41
CA THR A 12 8.07 -63.26 19.15
C THR A 12 7.11 -62.41 18.32
N LEU A 13 5.82 -62.76 18.27
CA LEU A 13 4.80 -61.96 17.57
C LEU A 13 4.58 -60.59 18.24
N MET A 14 4.54 -60.55 19.58
CA MET A 14 4.42 -59.30 20.35
C MET A 14 5.67 -58.42 20.19
N ALA A 15 6.86 -59.02 20.13
CA ALA A 15 8.10 -58.30 19.85
C ALA A 15 8.10 -57.70 18.43
N LEU A 16 7.67 -58.47 17.42
CA LEU A 16 7.55 -58.00 16.03
C LEU A 16 6.51 -56.88 15.88
N LEU A 17 5.36 -56.97 16.55
CA LEU A 17 4.36 -55.90 16.59
C LEU A 17 4.90 -54.63 17.26
N GLY A 18 5.66 -54.79 18.36
CA GLY A 18 6.30 -53.67 19.05
C GLY A 18 7.29 -52.92 18.17
N ILE A 19 8.12 -53.64 17.40
CA ILE A 19 9.10 -53.04 16.49
C ILE A 19 8.40 -52.32 15.32
N ALA A 20 7.31 -52.90 14.79
CA ALA A 20 6.52 -52.29 13.71
C ALA A 20 5.84 -50.98 14.16
N LEU A 21 5.36 -50.91 15.41
CA LEU A 21 4.76 -49.70 15.99
C LEU A 21 5.79 -48.59 16.23
N VAL A 22 7.00 -48.93 16.66
CA VAL A 22 8.07 -47.94 16.88
C VAL A 22 8.59 -47.37 15.56
N LEU A 23 8.65 -48.17 14.48
CA LEU A 23 9.05 -47.68 13.15
C LEU A 23 8.06 -46.66 12.55
N HIS A 24 6.76 -46.76 12.88
CA HIS A 24 5.74 -45.81 12.39
C HIS A 24 5.70 -44.50 13.19
N ALA A 25 6.29 -44.45 14.39
CA ALA A 25 6.29 -43.25 15.23
C ALA A 25 7.45 -42.29 14.96
N GLN A 26 8.41 -42.67 14.12
CA GLN A 26 9.61 -41.88 13.84
C GLN A 26 9.60 -41.30 12.42
N GLN A 27 8.50 -40.65 12.03
CA GLN A 27 8.55 -39.63 11.00
C GLN A 27 9.09 -38.35 11.64
N THR A 28 10.41 -38.21 11.66
CA THR A 28 11.09 -36.94 11.95
C THR A 28 10.71 -35.94 10.85
N GLN A 29 9.68 -35.15 11.11
CA GLN A 29 9.38 -33.96 10.33
C GLN A 29 10.52 -32.96 10.56
N LEU A 30 11.50 -32.91 9.66
CA LEU A 30 12.45 -31.79 9.66
C LEU A 30 11.65 -30.52 9.36
N PRO A 31 11.62 -29.52 10.26
CA PRO A 31 11.00 -28.25 9.94
C PRO A 31 11.78 -27.62 8.79
N ILE A 32 11.15 -27.51 7.62
CA ILE A 32 11.69 -26.76 6.48
C ILE A 32 11.64 -25.28 6.88
N TYR A 33 12.77 -24.76 7.33
CA TYR A 33 12.92 -23.35 7.65
C TYR A 33 13.15 -22.56 6.36
N VAL A 34 12.12 -21.90 5.85
CA VAL A 34 12.24 -20.96 4.72
C VAL A 34 12.47 -19.56 5.31
N PRO A 35 13.66 -18.98 5.14
CA PRO A 35 13.91 -17.64 5.64
C PRO A 35 13.07 -16.64 4.84
N ALA A 36 12.49 -15.66 5.54
CA ALA A 36 11.56 -14.71 4.95
C ALA A 36 11.73 -13.34 5.59
N VAL A 37 11.50 -12.29 4.78
CA VAL A 37 11.62 -10.89 5.21
C VAL A 37 10.31 -10.17 4.92
N ASN A 38 9.88 -9.29 5.83
CA ASN A 38 8.71 -8.45 5.60
C ASN A 38 9.16 -7.15 4.94
N VAL A 39 8.65 -6.85 3.76
CA VAL A 39 8.96 -5.59 3.06
C VAL A 39 7.76 -4.68 3.11
N SER A 40 7.96 -3.51 3.72
CA SER A 40 6.95 -2.45 3.78
C SER A 40 7.34 -1.30 2.86
N ILE A 41 6.48 -0.95 1.92
CA ILE A 41 6.72 0.12 0.95
C ILE A 41 5.67 1.21 1.16
N THR A 42 6.16 2.45 1.25
CA THR A 42 5.31 3.64 1.36
C THR A 42 5.71 4.66 0.31
N ALA A 43 4.72 5.34 -0.25
CA ALA A 43 4.94 6.42 -1.21
C ALA A 43 4.77 7.78 -0.53
N LEU A 44 5.75 8.65 -0.75
CA LEU A 44 5.79 10.03 -0.29
C LEU A 44 5.82 10.98 -1.50
N SER A 45 5.26 12.16 -1.35
CA SER A 45 5.37 13.23 -2.33
C SER A 45 6.75 13.90 -2.27
N ALA A 46 7.04 14.80 -3.22
CA ALA A 46 8.31 15.54 -3.27
C ALA A 46 8.57 16.36 -2.00
N ASN A 47 7.50 16.78 -1.32
CA ASN A 47 7.52 17.49 -0.05
C ASN A 47 7.38 16.58 1.19
N GLY A 48 7.55 15.26 1.03
CA GLY A 48 7.55 14.29 2.14
C GLY A 48 6.17 13.94 2.70
N MET A 49 5.08 14.38 2.05
CA MET A 49 3.72 14.07 2.51
C MET A 49 3.30 12.66 2.05
N PRO A 50 2.56 11.90 2.88
CA PRO A 50 2.14 10.55 2.53
C PRO A 50 1.10 10.54 1.41
N LEU A 51 1.33 9.74 0.37
CA LEU A 51 0.41 9.53 -0.76
C LEU A 51 -0.50 8.30 -0.55
N ALA A 52 -0.76 7.93 0.71
CA ALA A 52 -1.33 6.64 1.11
C ALA A 52 -2.69 6.24 0.49
N LYS A 53 -3.43 7.14 -0.16
CA LYS A 53 -4.67 6.78 -0.91
C LYS A 53 -4.58 7.06 -2.40
N TYR A 54 -3.49 7.69 -2.84
CA TYR A 54 -3.36 8.27 -4.18
C TYR A 54 -2.17 7.70 -4.96
N ALA A 55 -1.29 6.95 -4.30
CA ALA A 55 -0.20 6.24 -4.95
C ALA A 55 -0.53 4.76 -5.06
N ILE A 56 -0.26 4.18 -6.23
CA ILE A 56 -0.18 2.74 -6.43
C ILE A 56 1.26 2.35 -6.17
N VAL A 57 1.47 1.41 -5.26
CA VAL A 57 2.79 0.90 -4.88
C VAL A 57 2.88 -0.55 -5.32
N SER A 58 4.01 -0.94 -5.89
CA SER A 58 4.24 -2.28 -6.40
C SER A 58 5.65 -2.75 -6.04
N LEU A 59 5.76 -4.05 -5.78
CA LEU A 59 7.01 -4.72 -5.51
C LEU A 59 7.15 -5.88 -6.48
N SER A 60 8.28 -5.93 -7.16
CA SER A 60 8.63 -7.00 -8.09
C SER A 60 9.96 -7.60 -7.69
N CYS A 61 9.93 -8.85 -7.24
CA CYS A 61 11.09 -9.68 -6.95
C CYS A 61 11.05 -10.90 -7.88
N ALA A 62 12.13 -11.69 -7.93
CA ALA A 62 12.17 -12.90 -8.75
C ALA A 62 11.03 -13.87 -8.40
N GLY A 63 9.98 -13.90 -9.24
CA GLY A 63 8.79 -14.73 -9.06
C GLY A 63 7.71 -14.17 -8.13
N TYR A 64 7.91 -13.01 -7.49
CA TYR A 64 6.95 -12.40 -6.55
C TYR A 64 6.61 -10.98 -6.97
N ASN A 65 5.39 -10.79 -7.45
CA ASN A 65 4.86 -9.48 -7.82
C ASN A 65 3.64 -9.18 -6.97
N VAL A 66 3.68 -8.09 -6.22
CA VAL A 66 2.53 -7.60 -5.46
C VAL A 66 2.31 -6.12 -5.78
N SER A 67 1.05 -5.71 -5.81
CA SER A 67 0.67 -4.32 -6.00
C SER A 67 -0.51 -3.99 -5.09
N ASN A 68 -0.47 -2.80 -4.49
CA ASN A 68 -1.55 -2.31 -3.65
C ASN A 68 -1.60 -0.77 -3.72
N ILE A 69 -2.73 -0.21 -3.34
CA ILE A 69 -2.93 1.23 -3.22
C ILE A 69 -2.40 1.67 -1.85
N GLY A 70 -1.62 2.73 -1.84
CA GLY A 70 -1.13 3.40 -0.65
C GLY A 70 0.17 2.85 -0.09
N SER A 71 0.09 1.63 0.42
CA SER A 71 1.24 0.90 0.95
C SER A 71 1.14 -0.59 0.66
N VAL A 72 2.29 -1.22 0.56
CA VAL A 72 2.42 -2.68 0.42
C VAL A 72 3.20 -3.17 1.62
N SER A 73 2.67 -4.16 2.34
CA SER A 73 3.44 -4.95 3.31
C SER A 73 3.29 -6.41 2.91
N THR A 74 4.37 -7.06 2.52
CA THR A 74 4.35 -8.47 2.12
C THR A 74 5.58 -9.18 2.64
N VAL A 75 5.39 -10.46 2.94
CA VAL A 75 6.48 -11.36 3.29
C VAL A 75 7.06 -11.95 2.00
N ILE A 76 8.37 -11.84 1.82
CA ILE A 76 9.09 -12.39 0.67
C ILE A 76 10.04 -13.46 1.17
N PRO A 77 9.97 -14.69 0.62
CA PRO A 77 10.96 -15.70 0.92
C PRO A 77 12.30 -15.31 0.30
N ILE A 78 13.36 -15.41 1.08
CA ILE A 78 14.73 -15.12 0.67
C ILE A 78 15.53 -16.42 0.61
N PRO A 79 16.58 -16.50 -0.22
CA PRO A 79 17.46 -17.66 -0.20
C PRO A 79 18.19 -17.74 1.14
N SER A 80 18.44 -18.97 1.61
CA SER A 80 19.18 -19.21 2.88
C SER A 80 20.63 -18.74 2.84
N THR A 81 21.18 -18.57 1.65
CA THR A 81 22.50 -17.97 1.40
C THR A 81 22.41 -17.06 0.18
N GLY A 82 23.00 -15.87 0.27
CA GLY A 82 23.00 -14.87 -0.81
C GLY A 82 21.96 -13.77 -0.65
N SER A 83 21.55 -13.20 -1.78
CA SER A 83 20.64 -12.05 -1.85
C SER A 83 19.64 -12.19 -3.00
N ILE A 84 18.47 -11.57 -2.82
CA ILE A 84 17.46 -11.39 -3.88
C ILE A 84 17.32 -9.91 -4.19
N THR A 85 17.24 -9.59 -5.47
CA THR A 85 16.99 -8.22 -5.93
C THR A 85 15.50 -8.02 -6.15
N CYS A 86 14.98 -6.94 -5.59
CA CYS A 86 13.61 -6.52 -5.70
C CYS A 86 13.57 -5.10 -6.27
N ARG A 87 12.58 -4.81 -7.11
CA ARG A 87 12.30 -3.46 -7.59
C ARG A 87 10.99 -3.00 -7.00
N ALA A 88 11.06 -1.93 -6.23
CA ALA A 88 9.90 -1.22 -5.73
C ALA A 88 9.54 -0.10 -6.72
N TYR A 89 8.25 0.04 -7.00
CA TYR A 89 7.70 1.04 -7.90
C TYR A 89 6.56 1.76 -7.20
N ALA A 90 6.44 3.06 -7.42
CA ALA A 90 5.29 3.84 -6.97
C ALA A 90 4.85 4.77 -8.09
N TYR A 91 3.54 4.90 -8.29
CA TYR A 91 2.94 5.75 -9.31
C TYR A 91 1.78 6.56 -8.73
N SER A 92 1.75 7.86 -9.02
CA SER A 92 0.68 8.76 -8.59
C SER A 92 0.62 9.99 -9.49
N PHE A 93 -0.58 10.48 -9.80
CA PHE A 93 -0.80 11.71 -10.58
C PHE A 93 0.04 11.83 -11.87
N GLY A 94 0.24 10.74 -12.61
CA GLY A 94 1.01 10.75 -13.87
C GLY A 94 2.52 10.59 -13.71
N MET A 95 3.04 10.59 -12.49
CA MET A 95 4.46 10.47 -12.19
C MET A 95 4.77 9.13 -11.53
N TYR A 96 5.96 8.59 -11.77
CA TYR A 96 6.44 7.37 -11.13
C TYR A 96 7.79 7.58 -10.44
N SER A 97 8.08 6.71 -9.50
CA SER A 97 9.36 6.59 -8.80
C SER A 97 9.68 5.11 -8.63
N ASN A 98 10.95 4.75 -8.75
CA ASN A 98 11.39 3.38 -8.57
C ASN A 98 12.65 3.32 -7.70
N LYS A 99 12.84 2.18 -7.05
CA LYS A 99 14.04 1.91 -6.25
C LYS A 99 14.33 0.42 -6.25
N THR A 100 15.58 0.07 -6.46
CA THR A 100 16.05 -1.31 -6.30
C THR A 100 16.40 -1.54 -4.83
N VAL A 101 15.92 -2.65 -4.27
CA VAL A 101 16.13 -3.08 -2.90
C VAL A 101 16.77 -4.47 -2.97
N VAL A 102 17.88 -4.66 -2.26
CA VAL A 102 18.57 -5.94 -2.19
C VAL A 102 18.30 -6.52 -0.81
N LEU A 103 17.56 -7.62 -0.77
CA LEU A 103 17.24 -8.33 0.47
C LEU A 103 18.28 -9.43 0.65
N THR A 104 18.85 -9.53 1.84
CA THR A 104 19.91 -10.50 2.14
C THR A 104 19.48 -11.48 3.22
N ALA A 105 20.12 -12.65 3.27
CA ALA A 105 19.87 -13.66 4.30
C ALA A 105 20.03 -13.14 5.75
N GLY A 106 20.77 -12.05 5.96
CA GLY A 106 20.93 -11.41 7.26
C GLY A 106 19.68 -10.69 7.79
N GLU A 107 18.76 -10.30 6.91
CA GLU A 107 17.51 -9.59 7.26
C GLU A 107 16.33 -10.58 7.49
N ASN A 108 16.65 -11.85 7.71
CA ASN A 108 15.65 -12.88 7.94
C ASN A 108 14.85 -12.59 9.23
N GLY A 109 13.52 -12.54 9.10
CA GLY A 109 12.61 -12.19 10.18
C GLY A 109 12.51 -10.69 10.46
N GLU A 110 13.27 -9.84 9.75
CA GLU A 110 13.22 -8.39 9.91
C GLU A 110 12.15 -7.75 9.00
N THR A 111 11.84 -6.48 9.32
CA THR A 111 10.97 -5.65 8.49
C THR A 111 11.79 -4.57 7.79
N VAL A 112 11.95 -4.70 6.48
CA VAL A 112 12.65 -3.72 5.64
C VAL A 112 11.65 -2.67 5.18
N SER A 113 11.86 -1.42 5.58
CA SER A 113 11.02 -0.29 5.16
C SER A 113 11.63 0.45 3.99
N VAL A 114 10.83 0.67 2.95
CA VAL A 114 11.24 1.30 1.69
C VAL A 114 10.34 2.49 1.44
N THR A 115 10.93 3.67 1.45
CA THR A 115 10.24 4.91 1.09
C THR A 115 10.57 5.27 -0.36
N LEU A 116 9.51 5.54 -1.13
CA LEU A 116 9.60 6.00 -2.51
C LEU A 116 9.08 7.43 -2.59
N VAL A 117 9.93 8.35 -3.07
CA VAL A 117 9.54 9.75 -3.27
C VAL A 117 9.08 9.92 -4.71
N ILE A 118 7.80 10.23 -4.90
CA ILE A 118 7.21 10.56 -6.19
C ILE A 118 7.34 12.07 -6.39
N PRO A 119 7.84 12.55 -7.54
CA PRO A 119 8.06 13.97 -7.83
C PRO A 119 6.74 14.71 -8.12
N VAL A 120 5.80 14.64 -7.18
CA VAL A 120 4.52 15.37 -7.19
C VAL A 120 4.52 16.33 -6.02
N SER A 121 4.06 17.56 -6.27
CA SER A 121 3.89 18.59 -5.25
C SER A 121 2.39 18.77 -4.94
N GLY A 122 2.08 18.92 -3.66
CA GLY A 122 0.72 19.07 -3.18
C GLY A 122 0.66 19.32 -1.68
N TYR A 123 -0.53 19.53 -1.17
CA TYR A 123 -0.77 19.73 0.25
C TYR A 123 -1.70 18.66 0.80
N TYR A 124 -1.44 18.20 2.02
CA TYR A 124 -2.32 17.29 2.72
C TYR A 124 -3.39 18.08 3.47
N MET A 125 -4.65 17.89 3.09
CA MET A 125 -5.81 18.48 3.76
C MET A 125 -6.48 17.42 4.64
N PRO A 126 -6.58 17.63 5.96
CA PRO A 126 -7.25 16.70 6.87
C PRO A 126 -8.69 16.40 6.41
N GLY A 127 -9.08 15.13 6.41
CA GLY A 127 -10.41 14.66 5.98
C GLY A 127 -10.57 14.46 4.47
N ILE A 128 -9.82 15.19 3.63
CA ILE A 128 -9.92 15.13 2.16
C ILE A 128 -8.78 14.32 1.56
N GLY A 129 -7.56 14.44 2.13
CA GLY A 129 -6.35 13.75 1.70
C GLY A 129 -5.36 14.67 0.95
N PHE A 130 -4.51 14.08 0.10
CA PHE A 130 -3.50 14.81 -0.66
C PHE A 130 -4.12 15.52 -1.86
N VAL A 131 -3.87 16.82 -1.96
CA VAL A 131 -4.39 17.70 -3.00
C VAL A 131 -3.21 18.26 -3.83
N PRO A 132 -3.05 17.87 -5.10
CA PRO A 132 -1.96 18.37 -5.95
C PRO A 132 -2.03 19.90 -6.13
N VAL A 133 -0.89 20.57 -6.20
CA VAL A 133 -0.83 22.04 -6.36
C VAL A 133 -1.63 22.52 -7.58
N GLY A 134 -1.58 21.77 -8.69
CA GLY A 134 -2.36 22.10 -9.90
C GLY A 134 -3.86 22.23 -9.64
N THR A 135 -4.41 21.37 -8.78
CA THR A 135 -5.85 21.43 -8.43
C THR A 135 -6.19 22.66 -7.59
N LEU A 136 -5.30 23.07 -6.67
CA LEU A 136 -5.48 24.30 -5.88
C LEU A 136 -5.47 25.55 -6.76
N ILE A 137 -4.61 25.59 -7.76
CA ILE A 137 -4.54 26.68 -8.74
C ILE A 137 -5.86 26.78 -9.51
N VAL A 138 -6.38 25.65 -10.03
CA VAL A 138 -7.65 25.63 -10.75
C VAL A 138 -8.81 26.10 -9.86
N ILE A 139 -8.90 25.60 -8.62
CA ILE A 139 -9.92 26.03 -7.65
C ILE A 139 -9.84 27.55 -7.41
N THR A 140 -8.63 28.08 -7.22
CA THR A 140 -8.41 29.51 -7.01
C THR A 140 -8.89 30.34 -8.21
N ILE A 141 -8.57 29.92 -9.43
CA ILE A 141 -9.01 30.59 -10.65
C ILE A 141 -10.54 30.58 -10.77
N VAL A 142 -11.18 29.44 -10.49
CA VAL A 142 -12.65 29.33 -10.53
C VAL A 142 -13.31 30.27 -9.53
N ILE A 143 -12.80 30.36 -8.31
CA ILE A 143 -13.31 31.28 -7.28
C ILE A 143 -13.18 32.73 -7.74
N ILE A 144 -12.03 33.11 -8.31
CA ILE A 144 -11.81 34.47 -8.84
C ILE A 144 -12.84 34.79 -9.94
N ILE A 145 -13.08 33.87 -10.87
CA ILE A 145 -14.08 34.07 -11.95
C ILE A 145 -15.47 34.29 -11.36
N ILE A 146 -15.87 33.48 -10.37
CA ILE A 146 -17.18 33.62 -9.70
C ILE A 146 -17.29 34.99 -9.02
N ILE A 147 -16.25 35.43 -8.30
CA ILE A 147 -16.23 36.75 -7.65
C ILE A 147 -16.39 37.88 -8.68
N ILE A 148 -15.69 37.80 -9.82
CA ILE A 148 -15.81 38.79 -10.90
C ILE A 148 -17.24 38.83 -11.44
N LEU A 149 -17.87 37.67 -11.68
CA LEU A 149 -19.26 37.60 -12.15
C LEU A 149 -20.24 38.23 -11.15
N ILE A 150 -20.04 37.99 -9.84
CA ILE A 150 -20.84 38.61 -8.78
C ILE A 150 -20.66 40.13 -8.80
N ILE A 151 -19.42 40.63 -8.91
CA ILE A 151 -19.15 42.07 -8.95
C ILE A 151 -19.81 42.73 -10.16
N ILE A 152 -19.69 42.14 -11.35
CA ILE A 152 -20.36 42.63 -12.56
C ILE A 152 -21.88 42.66 -12.35
N GLY A 153 -22.45 41.57 -11.80
CA GLY A 153 -23.87 41.49 -11.49
C GLY A 153 -24.34 42.57 -10.51
N LEU A 154 -23.56 42.84 -9.46
CA LEU A 154 -23.86 43.90 -8.47
C LEU A 154 -23.77 45.30 -9.09
N ILE A 155 -22.78 45.57 -9.93
CA ILE A 155 -22.63 46.86 -10.62
C ILE A 155 -23.80 47.10 -11.57
N GLU A 156 -24.16 46.09 -12.36
CA GLU A 156 -25.27 46.18 -13.32
C GLU A 156 -26.60 46.35 -12.59
N TYR A 157 -26.83 45.57 -11.53
CA TYR A 157 -28.01 45.70 -10.68
C TYR A 157 -28.11 47.09 -10.05
N ALA A 158 -27.00 47.63 -9.54
CA ALA A 158 -26.96 48.97 -8.95
C ALA A 158 -27.20 50.08 -10.00
N ARG A 159 -26.73 49.89 -11.24
CA ARG A 159 -27.00 50.80 -12.36
C ARG A 159 -28.49 50.76 -12.73
N TRP A 160 -29.03 49.57 -12.98
CA TRP A 160 -30.44 49.35 -13.28
C TRP A 160 -31.37 49.97 -12.22
N ARG A 161 -31.05 49.74 -10.93
CA ARG A 161 -31.82 50.31 -9.82
C ARG A 161 -31.82 51.84 -9.83
N ARG A 162 -30.65 52.46 -10.05
CA ARG A 162 -30.53 53.93 -10.11
C ARG A 162 -31.36 54.54 -11.23
N GLU A 163 -31.35 53.93 -12.41
CA GLU A 163 -32.15 54.38 -13.55
C GLU A 163 -33.65 54.28 -13.29
N ARG A 164 -34.11 53.21 -12.64
CA ARG A 164 -35.52 53.04 -12.26
C ARG A 164 -35.98 54.10 -11.27
N LEU A 165 -35.17 54.44 -10.27
CA LEU A 165 -35.49 55.48 -9.28
C LEU A 165 -35.57 56.87 -9.92
N ALA A 166 -34.68 57.19 -10.86
CA ALA A 166 -34.69 58.48 -11.56
C ALA A 166 -35.98 58.70 -12.37
N ARG A 167 -36.55 57.64 -12.95
CA ARG A 167 -37.82 57.71 -13.70
C ARG A 167 -39.04 57.93 -12.79
N LEU A 168 -38.99 57.46 -11.55
CA LEU A 168 -40.11 57.58 -10.59
C LEU A 168 -40.16 58.94 -9.89
N ILE A 169 -39.04 59.67 -9.83
CA ILE A 169 -38.93 60.96 -9.13
C ILE A 169 -39.17 62.14 -10.08
N ARG A 170 -39.21 61.92 -11.40
CA ARG A 170 -39.45 62.99 -12.37
C ARG A 170 -40.92 63.48 -12.25
N PRO A 171 -41.16 64.76 -11.89
CA PRO A 171 -42.53 65.27 -11.78
C PRO A 171 -43.20 65.29 -13.16
N PRO A 172 -44.52 65.01 -13.23
CA PRO A 172 -45.27 65.09 -14.49
C PRO A 172 -45.24 66.53 -15.03
N GLU A 173 -44.98 66.67 -16.33
CA GLU A 173 -45.13 67.94 -17.08
C GLU A 173 -46.60 68.36 -17.19
#